data_AF-A0A1Y4DEC3-F1
#
_entry.id   AF-A0A1Y4DEC3-F1
#
_cell.length_a   1.000
_cell.length_b   1.000
_cell.length_c   1.000
_cell.angle_alpha   90.00
_cell.angle_beta   90.00
_cell.angle_gamma   90.00
#
_symmetry.space_group_name_H-M   'P 1'
#
loop_
_entity.id
_entity.type
_entity.pdbx_description
1 polymer ?
#
loop_
_entity_poly.entity_id
_entity_poly.type
_entity_poly.pdbx_seq_one_letter_code
_entity_poly.pdbx_strand_id
1 'polypeptide(L)'
;MCNSFCFKQHVSTSGFTLIELLVVVLIIGILAAVALPQYDRSVLRSRMATAKPALVSLKEAIKLYHLETGTWPTSLEDLTIQIPENEGYWIHSPIAAWGAESAPLAVWTGLTQNGTTFGLVLPVASNDWVCCGNAVADTNQVQELCEKAGYREYIQSPTGGLRGCYK
;
A
#
# COMPACT_ATOMS: atom_id res chain seq x y z
N MET A 1 37.41 -72.74 20.41
CA MET A 1 37.12 -71.99 21.66
C MET A 1 36.89 -70.53 21.28
N CYS A 2 35.94 -69.91 21.96
CA CYS A 2 35.24 -68.68 21.59
C CYS A 2 36.00 -67.40 21.96
N ASN A 3 35.48 -66.29 21.41
CA ASN A 3 35.51 -64.89 21.87
C ASN A 3 36.64 -63.98 21.36
N SER A 4 36.27 -62.83 20.78
CA SER A 4 36.13 -61.60 21.60
C SER A 4 35.79 -60.36 20.76
N PHE A 5 34.56 -59.85 20.99
CA PHE A 5 34.08 -58.45 20.90
C PHE A 5 33.95 -57.71 19.54
N CYS A 6 32.71 -57.65 19.05
CA CYS A 6 32.18 -56.62 18.15
C CYS A 6 31.62 -55.46 19.01
N PHE A 7 32.22 -54.27 18.92
CA PHE A 7 31.80 -53.09 19.69
C PHE A 7 30.65 -52.39 18.97
N LYS A 8 29.44 -52.49 19.53
CA LYS A 8 28.21 -51.87 19.01
C LYS A 8 28.17 -50.40 19.44
N GLN A 9 28.32 -49.49 18.48
CA GLN A 9 28.29 -48.05 18.70
C GLN A 9 26.86 -47.61 19.05
N HIS A 10 26.63 -47.20 20.30
CA HIS A 10 25.38 -46.59 20.74
C HIS A 10 25.43 -45.11 20.33
N VAL A 11 24.78 -44.74 19.23
CA VAL A 11 24.50 -43.33 18.95
C VAL A 11 23.56 -42.85 20.05
N SER A 12 24.04 -42.01 20.97
CA SER A 12 23.17 -41.33 21.92
C SER A 12 22.30 -40.35 21.13
N THR A 13 21.06 -40.74 20.88
CA THR A 13 20.03 -39.82 20.39
C THR A 13 19.77 -38.82 21.50
N SER A 14 20.47 -37.69 21.49
CA SER A 14 20.14 -36.53 22.33
C SER A 14 18.77 -36.05 21.88
N GLY A 15 17.74 -36.37 22.66
CA GLY A 15 16.37 -35.92 22.40
C GLY A 15 16.19 -34.48 22.89
N PHE A 16 15.59 -33.64 22.05
CA PHE A 16 15.04 -32.35 22.48
C PHE A 16 14.00 -32.59 23.58
N THR A 17 14.03 -31.78 24.64
CA THR A 17 13.02 -31.92 25.69
C THR A 17 11.70 -31.29 25.23
N LEU A 18 10.57 -31.90 25.59
CA LEU A 18 9.24 -31.34 25.29
C LEU A 18 9.06 -29.93 25.87
N ILE A 19 9.66 -29.67 27.03
CA ILE A 19 9.61 -28.34 27.67
C ILE A 19 10.41 -27.28 26.90
N GLU A 20 11.52 -27.67 26.29
CA GLU A 20 12.37 -26.78 25.48
C GLU A 20 11.65 -26.35 24.20
N LEU A 21 10.96 -27.28 23.54
CA LEU A 21 10.11 -26.91 22.39
C LEU A 21 8.90 -26.09 22.80
N LEU A 22 8.30 -26.33 23.98
CA LEU A 22 7.15 -25.57 24.48
C LEU A 22 7.51 -24.09 24.74
N VAL A 23 8.64 -23.83 25.39
CA VAL A 23 9.09 -22.45 25.66
C VAL A 23 9.43 -21.73 24.36
N VAL A 24 10.03 -22.40 23.37
CA VAL A 24 10.36 -21.80 22.07
C VAL A 24 9.10 -21.38 21.31
N VAL A 25 8.09 -22.25 21.20
CA VAL A 25 6.84 -21.87 20.50
C VAL A 25 6.07 -20.78 21.24
N LEU A 26 6.16 -20.75 22.58
CA LEU A 26 5.59 -19.68 23.39
C LEU A 26 6.25 -18.32 23.10
N ILE A 27 7.59 -18.27 23.06
CA ILE A 27 8.32 -17.04 22.74
C ILE A 27 8.03 -16.59 21.29
N ILE A 28 8.05 -17.52 20.32
CA ILE A 28 7.72 -17.21 18.92
C ILE A 28 6.27 -16.69 18.80
N GLY A 29 5.33 -17.25 19.55
CA GLY A 29 3.93 -16.79 19.59
C GLY A 29 3.79 -15.35 20.06
N ILE A 30 4.51 -14.95 21.11
CA ILE A 30 4.52 -13.57 21.62
C ILE A 30 5.12 -12.61 20.58
N LEU A 31 6.26 -12.98 19.98
CA LEU A 31 6.90 -12.16 18.96
C LEU A 31 6.02 -11.98 17.72
N ALA A 32 5.37 -13.06 17.25
CA ALA A 32 4.48 -13.01 16.09
C ALA A 32 3.27 -12.09 16.31
N ALA A 33 2.68 -12.10 17.51
CA ALA A 33 1.51 -11.27 17.83
C ALA A 33 1.78 -9.76 17.70
N VAL A 34 3.01 -9.32 18.03
CA VAL A 34 3.41 -7.89 17.92
C VAL A 34 3.92 -7.57 16.52
N ALA A 35 4.63 -8.49 15.87
CA ALA A 35 5.27 -8.25 14.58
C ALA A 35 4.28 -8.08 13.43
N LEU A 36 3.19 -8.87 13.39
CA LEU A 36 2.22 -8.86 12.28
C LEU A 36 1.57 -7.48 12.03
N PRO A 37 0.95 -6.81 13.02
CA PRO A 37 0.31 -5.51 12.78
C PRO A 37 1.31 -4.40 12.45
N GLN A 38 2.55 -4.52 12.93
CA GLN A 38 3.63 -3.59 12.59
C GLN A 38 4.08 -3.77 11.13
N TYR A 39 4.19 -5.02 10.68
CA TYR A 39 4.56 -5.36 9.31
C TYR A 39 3.58 -4.76 8.30
N ASP A 40 2.27 -4.91 8.52
CA ASP A 40 1.23 -4.37 7.63
C ASP A 40 1.32 -2.84 7.47
N ARG A 41 1.58 -2.13 8.58
CA ARG A 41 1.77 -0.67 8.56
C ARG A 41 3.02 -0.27 7.77
N SER A 42 4.11 -1.02 7.94
CA SER A 42 5.36 -0.76 7.24
C SER A 42 5.20 -0.98 5.73
N VAL A 43 4.60 -2.10 5.32
CA VAL A 43 4.36 -2.41 3.90
C VAL A 43 3.47 -1.35 3.27
N LEU A 44 2.39 -0.95 3.96
CA LEU A 44 1.48 0.07 3.45
C LEU A 44 2.19 1.41 3.21
N ARG A 45 2.96 1.88 4.20
CA ARG A 45 3.73 3.13 4.09
C ARG A 45 4.77 3.06 2.98
N SER A 46 5.46 1.92 2.82
CA SER A 46 6.42 1.72 1.73
C SER A 46 5.75 1.82 0.36
N ARG A 47 4.60 1.17 0.16
CA ARG A 47 3.84 1.25 -1.11
C ARG A 47 3.41 2.68 -1.43
N MET A 48 2.89 3.40 -0.44
CA MET A 48 2.54 4.81 -0.61
C MET A 48 3.76 5.69 -0.88
N ALA A 49 4.89 5.45 -0.21
CA ALA A 49 6.13 6.19 -0.43
C ALA A 49 6.68 5.99 -1.85
N THR A 50 6.56 4.78 -2.39
CA THR A 50 6.92 4.48 -3.79
C THR A 50 5.96 5.14 -4.79
N ALA A 51 4.67 5.21 -4.47
CA ALA A 51 3.67 5.82 -5.35
C ALA A 51 3.77 7.35 -5.42
N LYS A 52 4.17 8.02 -4.32
CA LYS A 52 4.29 9.49 -4.24
C LYS A 52 5.11 10.11 -5.40
N PRO A 53 6.37 9.72 -5.67
CA PRO A 53 7.14 10.32 -6.76
C PRO A 53 6.49 10.08 -8.12
N ALA A 54 5.92 8.89 -8.37
CA ALA A 54 5.23 8.60 -9.63
C ALA A 54 4.01 9.52 -9.85
N LEU A 55 3.23 9.79 -8.80
CA LEU A 55 2.09 10.72 -8.86
C LEU A 55 2.52 12.18 -9.08
N VAL A 56 3.66 12.59 -8.53
CA VAL A 56 4.23 13.93 -8.77
C VAL A 56 4.64 14.08 -10.23
N SER A 57 5.40 13.12 -10.77
CA SER A 57 5.81 13.13 -12.18
C SER A 57 4.59 13.12 -13.11
N LEU A 58 3.55 12.35 -12.79
CA LEU A 58 2.31 12.33 -13.56
C LEU A 58 1.58 13.69 -13.49
N LYS A 59 1.51 14.32 -12.31
CA LYS A 59 0.95 15.68 -12.20
C LYS A 59 1.70 16.70 -13.07
N GLU A 60 3.02 16.65 -13.06
CA GLU A 60 3.85 17.55 -13.87
C GLU A 60 3.62 17.33 -15.36
N ALA A 61 3.58 16.07 -15.80
CA ALA A 61 3.30 15.74 -17.20
C ALA A 61 1.91 16.23 -17.64
N ILE A 62 0.88 16.09 -16.79
CA ILE A 62 -0.47 16.61 -17.07
C ILE A 62 -0.44 18.13 -17.26
N LYS A 63 0.31 18.86 -16.40
CA LYS A 63 0.44 20.31 -16.51
C LYS A 63 1.18 20.72 -17.78
N LEU A 64 2.26 20.01 -18.12
CA LEU A 64 3.03 20.27 -19.34
C LEU A 64 2.17 20.05 -20.59
N TYR A 65 1.45 18.92 -20.65
CA TYR A 65 0.52 18.64 -21.75
C TYR A 65 -0.48 19.78 -21.94
N HIS A 66 -1.08 20.25 -20.83
CA HIS A 66 -2.04 21.35 -20.89
C HIS A 66 -1.43 22.67 -21.38
N LEU A 67 -0.19 22.95 -21.01
CA LEU A 67 0.53 24.14 -21.49
C LEU A 67 0.85 24.07 -22.98
N GLU A 68 1.08 22.87 -23.53
CA GLU A 68 1.43 22.66 -24.93
C GLU A 68 0.21 22.62 -25.86
N THR A 69 -0.85 21.91 -25.48
CA THR A 69 -2.02 21.66 -26.34
C THR A 69 -3.20 22.58 -26.01
N GLY A 70 -3.21 23.22 -24.84
CA GLY A 70 -4.35 23.97 -24.32
C GLY A 70 -5.54 23.09 -23.90
N THR A 71 -5.44 21.78 -24.05
CA THR A 71 -6.45 20.79 -23.65
C THR A 71 -5.90 19.92 -22.54
N TRP A 72 -6.76 19.18 -21.85
CA TRP A 72 -6.32 18.30 -20.79
C TRP A 72 -6.23 16.85 -21.29
N PRO A 73 -5.25 16.05 -20.81
CA PRO A 73 -5.11 14.68 -21.23
C PRO A 73 -6.31 13.85 -20.75
N THR A 74 -6.84 13.02 -21.64
CA THR A 74 -8.01 12.15 -21.34
C THR A 74 -7.59 10.74 -20.96
N SER A 75 -6.40 10.32 -21.40
CA SER A 75 -5.85 9.01 -21.12
C SER A 75 -4.37 9.12 -20.74
N LEU A 76 -3.78 8.03 -20.24
CA LEU A 76 -2.37 8.01 -19.86
C LEU A 76 -1.45 7.97 -21.09
N GLU A 77 -1.96 7.47 -22.23
CA GLU A 77 -1.25 7.39 -23.51
C GLU A 77 -0.96 8.76 -24.11
N ASP A 78 -1.75 9.78 -23.76
CA ASP A 78 -1.52 11.17 -24.14
C ASP A 78 -0.26 11.76 -23.46
N LEU A 79 0.24 11.12 -22.40
CA LEU A 79 1.39 11.58 -21.63
C LEU A 79 2.64 10.78 -21.98
N THR A 80 3.76 11.48 -22.21
CA THR A 80 5.07 10.85 -22.48
C THR A 80 5.78 10.34 -21.21
N ILE A 81 5.06 9.72 -20.29
CA ILE A 81 5.63 9.17 -19.05
C ILE A 81 5.52 7.65 -18.99
N GLN A 82 6.52 7.02 -18.39
CA GLN A 82 6.44 5.61 -18.02
C GLN A 82 6.15 5.52 -16.53
N ILE A 83 4.99 4.95 -16.20
CA ILE A 83 4.64 4.62 -14.82
C ILE A 83 5.19 3.21 -14.56
N PRO A 84 6.02 3.02 -13.52
CA PRO A 84 6.46 1.69 -13.16
C PRO A 84 5.24 0.83 -12.79
N GLU A 85 5.07 -0.30 -13.48
CA GLU A 85 4.18 -1.34 -13.01
C GLU A 85 4.80 -1.97 -11.77
N ASN A 86 4.07 -1.94 -10.66
CA ASN A 86 4.57 -2.47 -9.40
C ASN A 86 3.48 -3.28 -8.71
N GLU A 87 3.89 -4.43 -8.19
CA GLU A 87 3.02 -5.31 -7.43
C GLU A 87 2.62 -4.65 -6.11
N GLY A 88 1.39 -4.12 -6.04
CA GLY A 88 0.79 -3.67 -4.79
C GLY A 88 0.20 -2.27 -4.80
N TYR A 89 0.37 -1.49 -5.87
CA TYR A 89 -0.44 -0.30 -6.14
C TYR A 89 -0.60 -0.11 -7.64
N TRP A 90 -1.70 0.50 -8.06
CA TRP A 90 -1.94 0.93 -9.42
C TRP A 90 -2.14 2.44 -9.44
N ILE A 91 -1.77 3.07 -10.54
CA ILE A 91 -2.08 4.46 -10.81
C ILE A 91 -3.25 4.48 -11.78
N HIS A 92 -4.32 5.17 -11.42
CA HIS A 92 -5.41 5.40 -12.36
C HIS A 92 -5.07 6.58 -13.27
N SER A 93 -5.75 6.62 -14.42
CA SER A 93 -5.78 7.82 -15.25
C SER A 93 -6.17 9.04 -14.41
N PRO A 94 -5.79 10.25 -14.87
CA PRO A 94 -6.23 11.48 -14.24
C PRO A 94 -7.77 11.46 -14.09
N ILE A 95 -8.27 11.56 -12.87
CA ILE A 95 -9.73 11.53 -12.65
C ILE A 95 -10.25 12.92 -13.02
N ALA A 96 -11.01 13.00 -14.12
CA ALA A 96 -12.02 14.04 -14.27
C ALA A 96 -13.06 13.79 -13.17
N ALA A 97 -13.22 14.71 -12.22
CA ALA A 97 -14.28 14.51 -11.25
C ALA A 97 -15.61 14.50 -11.98
N TRP A 98 -16.48 13.57 -11.59
CA TRP A 98 -17.87 13.54 -11.99
C TRP A 98 -18.48 14.90 -11.63
N GLY A 99 -18.63 15.79 -12.62
CA GLY A 99 -19.12 17.17 -12.45
C GLY A 99 -18.13 18.31 -12.77
N ALA A 100 -16.90 18.03 -13.23
CA ALA A 100 -16.01 19.05 -13.78
C ALA A 100 -15.73 18.75 -15.26
N GLU A 101 -16.51 19.38 -16.13
CA GLU A 101 -16.61 19.05 -17.57
C GLU A 101 -15.38 19.46 -18.41
N SER A 102 -14.16 19.60 -17.86
CA SER A 102 -13.00 19.88 -18.74
C SER A 102 -11.59 19.66 -18.20
N ALA A 103 -11.33 19.31 -16.93
CA ALA A 103 -9.95 19.17 -16.44
C ALA A 103 -9.74 17.99 -15.46
N PRO A 104 -8.58 17.31 -15.47
CA PRO A 104 -8.17 16.39 -14.43
C PRO A 104 -8.00 17.17 -13.13
N LEU A 105 -8.81 16.81 -12.14
CA LEU A 105 -8.80 17.50 -10.85
C LEU A 105 -7.78 16.89 -9.90
N ALA A 106 -7.46 15.61 -10.09
CA ALA A 106 -6.45 14.92 -9.30
C ALA A 106 -5.86 13.70 -10.01
N VAL A 107 -4.66 13.33 -9.59
CA VAL A 107 -4.05 12.03 -9.86
C VAL A 107 -4.31 11.12 -8.66
N TRP A 108 -4.61 9.84 -8.91
CA TRP A 108 -4.93 8.89 -7.85
C TRP A 108 -4.16 7.58 -7.99
N THR A 109 -3.69 7.05 -6.86
CA THR A 109 -3.23 5.66 -6.75
C THR A 109 -4.23 4.83 -5.98
N GLY A 110 -4.51 3.62 -6.45
CA GLY A 110 -5.27 2.62 -5.72
C GLY A 110 -4.37 1.54 -5.12
N LEU A 111 -4.67 1.19 -3.89
CA LEU A 111 -4.14 0.07 -3.13
C LEU A 111 -5.33 -0.70 -2.55
N THR A 112 -5.30 -2.02 -2.60
CA THR A 112 -6.31 -2.85 -1.92
C THR A 112 -5.70 -3.52 -0.71
N GLN A 113 -6.35 -3.38 0.43
CA GLN A 113 -6.02 -4.06 1.68
C GLN A 113 -7.32 -4.49 2.37
N ASN A 114 -7.41 -5.75 2.83
CA ASN A 114 -8.60 -6.30 3.46
C ASN A 114 -9.91 -6.15 2.64
N GLY A 115 -9.81 -6.14 1.31
CA GLY A 115 -10.96 -5.93 0.40
C GLY A 115 -11.38 -4.47 0.22
N THR A 116 -10.77 -3.52 0.94
CA THR A 116 -10.99 -2.08 0.78
C THR A 116 -9.98 -1.50 -0.21
N THR A 117 -10.44 -0.73 -1.19
CA THR A 117 -9.56 0.02 -2.09
C THR A 117 -9.48 1.48 -1.68
N PHE A 118 -8.27 1.96 -1.48
CA PHE A 118 -7.95 3.34 -1.08
C PHE A 118 -6.61 3.76 -1.64
N GLY A 119 -6.24 5.02 -1.50
CA GLY A 119 -4.87 5.44 -1.75
C GLY A 119 -4.71 6.95 -1.79
N LEU A 120 -3.60 7.39 -2.37
CA LEU A 120 -3.22 8.80 -2.38
C LEU A 120 -3.81 9.51 -3.59
N VAL A 121 -4.40 10.66 -3.31
CA VAL A 121 -4.92 11.63 -4.24
C VAL A 121 -4.00 12.84 -4.16
N LEU A 122 -3.51 13.28 -5.32
CA LEU A 122 -2.79 14.54 -5.46
C LEU A 122 -3.59 15.44 -6.40
N PRO A 123 -4.28 16.46 -5.88
CA PRO A 123 -4.97 17.43 -6.72
C PRO A 123 -4.00 18.13 -7.65
N VAL A 124 -4.39 18.40 -8.90
CA VAL A 124 -3.51 19.09 -9.85
C VAL A 124 -3.28 20.55 -9.43
N ALA A 125 -4.28 21.16 -8.78
CA ALA A 125 -4.26 22.53 -8.29
C ALA A 125 -3.45 22.74 -6.99
N SER A 126 -3.23 21.69 -6.19
CA SER A 126 -2.53 21.79 -4.90
C SER A 126 -1.32 20.84 -4.82
N ASN A 127 -0.53 21.00 -3.76
CA ASN A 127 0.56 20.08 -3.41
C ASN A 127 0.22 19.26 -2.16
N ASP A 128 -1.03 19.32 -1.71
CA ASP A 128 -1.48 18.61 -0.53
C ASP A 128 -1.82 17.16 -0.88
N TRP A 129 -1.23 16.24 -0.13
CA TRP A 129 -1.55 14.82 -0.22
C TRP A 129 -2.84 14.53 0.52
N VAL A 130 -3.75 13.80 -0.12
CA VAL A 130 -5.00 13.37 0.50
C VAL A 130 -5.11 11.86 0.36
N CYS A 131 -5.42 11.16 1.46
CA CYS A 131 -5.74 9.74 1.44
C CYS A 131 -7.26 9.55 1.29
N CYS A 132 -7.72 8.83 0.28
CA CYS A 132 -9.16 8.60 0.06
C CYS A 132 -9.44 7.15 -0.35
N GLY A 133 -10.63 6.66 -0.01
CA GLY A 133 -11.22 5.44 -0.54
C GLY A 133 -11.89 5.66 -1.90
N ASN A 134 -12.07 4.58 -2.66
CA ASN A 134 -12.88 4.62 -3.88
C ASN A 134 -14.40 4.70 -3.55
N ALA A 135 -15.24 4.79 -4.58
CA ALA A 135 -16.70 4.95 -4.43
C ALA A 135 -17.40 3.82 -3.65
N VAL A 136 -16.82 2.62 -3.63
CA VAL A 136 -17.39 1.42 -3.00
C VAL A 136 -16.69 1.02 -1.70
N ALA A 137 -15.70 1.78 -1.24
CA ALA A 137 -14.94 1.48 -0.04
C ALA A 137 -15.76 1.69 1.23
N ASP A 138 -15.54 0.80 2.22
CA ASP A 138 -16.03 0.99 3.59
C ASP A 138 -15.29 2.16 4.25
N THR A 139 -16.03 3.21 4.62
CA THR A 139 -15.47 4.44 5.19
C THR A 139 -14.75 4.23 6.52
N ASN A 140 -15.16 3.24 7.33
CA ASN A 140 -14.50 2.94 8.59
C ASN A 140 -13.14 2.28 8.35
N GLN A 141 -13.07 1.36 7.38
CA GLN A 141 -11.81 0.72 7.00
C GLN A 141 -10.86 1.75 6.35
N VAL A 142 -11.37 2.64 5.50
CA VAL A 142 -10.58 3.72 4.90
C VAL A 142 -9.99 4.63 5.98
N GLN A 143 -10.77 4.99 7.01
CA GLN A 143 -10.27 5.75 8.15
C GLN A 143 -9.08 5.07 8.81
N GLU A 144 -9.21 3.80 9.20
CA GLU A 144 -8.14 3.05 9.86
C GLU A 144 -6.87 2.98 8.99
N LEU A 145 -7.03 2.76 7.70
CA LEU A 145 -5.94 2.64 6.74
C LEU A 145 -5.24 3.99 6.49
N CYS A 146 -5.99 5.08 6.37
CA CYS A 146 -5.44 6.43 6.22
C CYS A 146 -4.74 6.89 7.50
N GLU A 147 -5.28 6.58 8.69
CA GLU A 147 -4.64 6.86 9.98
C GLU A 147 -3.33 6.09 10.14
N LYS A 148 -3.28 4.82 9.72
CA LYS A 148 -2.03 4.02 9.69
C LYS A 148 -0.97 4.66 8.77
N ALA A 149 -1.40 5.25 7.65
CA ALA A 149 -0.55 5.99 6.74
C ALA A 149 -0.15 7.39 7.24
N GLY A 150 -0.85 7.94 8.23
CA GLY A 150 -0.53 9.22 8.88
C GLY A 150 -1.49 10.37 8.57
N TYR A 151 -2.56 10.13 7.82
CA TYR A 151 -3.61 11.11 7.49
C TYR A 151 -4.74 10.99 8.51
N ARG A 152 -5.03 12.06 9.24
CA ARG A 152 -5.93 12.03 10.41
C ARG A 152 -7.04 13.06 10.35
N GLU A 153 -6.87 14.12 9.55
CA GLU A 153 -7.84 15.18 9.44
C GLU A 153 -8.85 14.83 8.36
N TYR A 154 -10.11 14.59 8.74
CA TYR A 154 -11.16 14.34 7.75
C TYR A 154 -11.43 15.59 6.90
N ILE A 155 -11.47 15.42 5.58
CA ILE A 155 -11.83 16.47 4.64
C ILE A 155 -12.95 16.00 3.71
N GLN A 156 -13.73 16.95 3.20
CA GLN A 156 -14.65 16.65 2.12
C GLN A 156 -13.86 16.26 0.86
N SER A 157 -14.36 15.26 0.14
CA SER A 157 -13.64 14.71 -1.01
C SER A 157 -13.35 15.81 -2.06
N PRO A 158 -12.10 15.96 -2.52
CA PRO A 158 -11.74 17.00 -3.48
C PRO A 158 -12.32 16.74 -4.88
N THR A 159 -12.72 15.50 -5.14
CA THR A 159 -13.33 15.06 -6.41
C THR A 159 -14.54 14.17 -6.13
N GLY A 160 -15.53 14.18 -7.04
CA GLY A 160 -16.63 13.23 -7.04
C GLY A 160 -16.14 11.79 -7.26
N GLY A 161 -16.72 10.83 -6.54
CA GLY A 161 -16.39 9.40 -6.67
C GLY A 161 -15.39 8.86 -5.63
N LEU A 162 -14.88 9.70 -4.74
CA LEU A 162 -14.06 9.27 -3.60
C LEU A 162 -14.86 9.33 -2.29
N ARG A 163 -14.53 8.48 -1.33
CA ARG A 163 -15.19 8.43 -0.01
C ARG A 163 -14.15 8.35 1.11
N GLY A 164 -14.48 8.94 2.25
CA GLY A 164 -13.63 8.90 3.45
C GLY A 164 -12.25 9.51 3.18
N CYS A 165 -12.19 10.81 2.91
CA CYS A 165 -10.93 11.48 2.59
C CYS A 165 -10.28 12.08 3.85
N TYR A 166 -8.97 11.92 3.97
CA TYR A 166 -8.17 12.37 5.10
C TYR A 166 -6.89 13.08 4.64
N LYS A 167 -6.54 14.16 5.32
CA LYS A 167 -5.29 14.92 5.17
C LYS A 167 -4.37 14.72 6.38
#